data_AF-A0A832YMH6-F1
#
_entry.id   AF-A0A832YMH6-F1
#
_cell.length_a   1.000
_cell.length_b   1.000
_cell.length_c   1.000
_cell.angle_alpha   90.00
_cell.angle_beta   90.00
_cell.angle_gamma   90.00
#
_symmetry.space_group_name_H-M   'P 1'
#
loop_
_entity.id
_entity.type
_entity.pdbx_description
1 polymer ?
#
loop_
_entity_poly.entity_id
_entity_poly.type
_entity_poly.pdbx_seq_one_letter_code
_entity_poly.pdbx_strand_id
1 'polypeptide(L)'
;MEERRYTELFAMILAIRKDLPPERPIHMFGCGHPMLFPFAIALGVDLFDSAAYVLFARDGRILTPEGTIHLDNLQEWPFPSASLSGVTPEEVKGMKADERCGILARANLEVTLAELARCRQAVHEGKIWELAEARSHCDPDLRKAWNSIIGREKSDEAISGLVESQHLQRNGGIRYMDDSPIHRPDLEHIRTTMKERWRPPPITGWNGRGEHRFVAIFAIAEAPWRRSIEDCVKRLLLLNPAAIPMIATPLGLLPYSLEDINPYAHLMRTQTEMGDLDDDFIEAELQRLGLADLPMNIIFFADDKGIMESMVDAVVHAEQLGEINLTVLDDQANHQAVSTWLHRWSVADKLALFVNVDSAHTWQALANGRMVMSRTGRVKNILTADGTHIASPRLTDGGISLTLEGAKWLHDLPSATEVDPPGSEGGRLSGPAVVHVDEDAEPFVRKGRNVFHGFCLSADSTLRPGQPCLICNSSGELIGHGISRVDANEMMAFRKGIAIRVRDGVRDE
;
A
#
# COMPACT_ATOMS: atom_id res chain seq x y z
N MET A 1 10.86 19.46 22.10
CA MET A 1 10.42 20.24 20.91
C MET A 1 11.24 21.50 20.75
N GLU A 2 11.36 22.34 21.78
CA GLU A 2 12.15 23.60 21.73
C GLU A 2 13.63 23.39 21.43
N GLU A 3 14.26 22.36 22.02
CA GLU A 3 15.64 21.96 21.72
C GLU A 3 15.81 21.26 20.36
N ARG A 4 14.75 21.17 19.54
CA ARG A 4 14.75 20.54 18.20
C ARG A 4 15.22 19.07 18.18
N ARG A 5 15.13 18.38 19.31
CA ARG A 5 15.41 16.93 19.47
C ARG A 5 14.27 16.06 18.90
N TYR A 6 13.97 16.22 17.62
CA TYR A 6 12.82 15.56 16.98
C TYR A 6 12.99 14.04 16.84
N THR A 7 14.20 13.54 16.63
CA THR A 7 14.46 12.08 16.58
C THR A 7 14.02 11.40 17.87
N GLU A 8 14.37 11.96 19.02
CA GLU A 8 13.98 11.41 20.31
C GLU A 8 12.49 11.57 20.57
N LEU A 9 11.93 12.73 20.18
CA LEU A 9 10.50 12.99 20.29
C LEU A 9 9.67 11.94 19.54
N PHE A 10 10.01 11.63 18.30
CA PHE A 10 9.26 10.66 17.50
C PHE A 10 9.48 9.22 17.99
N ALA A 11 10.68 8.88 18.46
CA ALA A 11 10.93 7.59 19.11
C ALA A 11 10.06 7.41 20.37
N MET A 12 9.87 8.46 21.17
CA MET A 12 8.96 8.42 22.34
C MET A 12 7.50 8.20 21.92
N ILE A 13 7.02 8.84 20.85
CA ILE A 13 5.64 8.64 20.35
C ILE A 13 5.43 7.18 19.94
N LEU A 14 6.36 6.61 19.16
CA LEU A 14 6.30 5.22 18.71
C LEU A 14 6.31 4.24 19.88
N ALA A 15 7.18 4.47 20.88
CA ALA A 15 7.24 3.63 22.07
C ALA A 15 5.93 3.66 22.87
N ILE A 16 5.36 4.85 23.09
CA ILE A 16 4.10 5.01 23.85
C ILE A 16 2.93 4.36 23.11
N ARG A 17 2.83 4.56 21.78
CA ARG A 17 1.74 4.01 20.98
C ARG A 17 1.65 2.48 21.08
N LYS A 18 2.79 1.79 21.16
CA LYS A 18 2.84 0.32 21.27
C LYS A 18 2.08 -0.20 22.49
N ASP A 19 2.14 0.53 23.60
CA ASP A 19 1.63 0.07 24.90
C ASP A 19 0.27 0.68 25.27
N LEU A 20 -0.21 1.67 24.51
CA LEU A 20 -1.49 2.31 24.78
C LEU A 20 -2.67 1.52 24.18
N PRO A 21 -3.83 1.48 24.88
CA PRO A 21 -5.05 0.96 24.30
C PRO A 21 -5.45 1.76 23.06
N PRO A 22 -5.72 1.11 21.92
CA PRO A 22 -5.93 1.80 20.64
C PRO A 22 -7.21 2.64 20.60
N GLU A 23 -8.18 2.40 21.50
CA GLU A 23 -9.42 3.15 21.60
C GLU A 23 -9.31 4.47 22.38
N ARG A 24 -8.11 4.81 22.86
CA ARG A 24 -7.84 6.00 23.67
C ARG A 24 -7.06 7.05 22.89
N PRO A 25 -7.51 8.31 22.86
CA PRO A 25 -6.77 9.37 22.18
C PRO A 25 -5.40 9.63 22.80
N ILE A 26 -4.41 9.90 21.95
CA ILE A 26 -3.06 10.32 22.35
C ILE A 26 -2.97 11.84 22.29
N HIS A 27 -2.67 12.48 23.42
CA HIS A 27 -2.47 13.92 23.52
C HIS A 27 -0.98 14.27 23.61
N MET A 28 -0.50 15.06 22.65
CA MET A 28 0.88 15.53 22.62
C MET A 28 1.00 16.90 23.30
N PHE A 29 1.29 16.87 24.60
CA PHE A 29 1.31 18.06 25.44
C PHE A 29 2.37 19.08 24.99
N GLY A 30 1.97 20.34 24.84
CA GLY A 30 2.83 21.47 24.46
C GLY A 30 3.26 21.51 22.98
N CYS A 31 2.67 20.66 22.13
CA CYS A 31 2.96 20.66 20.69
C CYS A 31 2.09 21.68 19.97
N GLY A 32 2.57 22.93 19.94
CA GLY A 32 1.83 24.05 19.38
C GLY A 32 2.30 24.57 18.02
N HIS A 33 3.38 24.03 17.45
CA HIS A 33 3.99 24.54 16.23
C HIS A 33 3.52 23.73 14.99
N PRO A 34 2.94 24.39 13.96
CA PRO A 34 2.34 23.72 12.79
C PRO A 34 3.24 22.71 12.07
N MET A 35 4.53 23.03 11.94
CA MET A 35 5.55 22.17 11.33
C MET A 35 5.57 20.71 11.83
N LEU A 36 5.17 20.45 13.08
CA LEU A 36 5.21 19.11 13.68
C LEU A 36 3.92 18.29 13.47
N PHE A 37 2.80 18.91 13.10
CA PHE A 37 1.51 18.22 13.04
C PHE A 37 1.49 17.04 12.06
N PRO A 38 2.02 17.14 10.83
CA PRO A 38 1.99 16.02 9.89
C PRO A 38 2.67 14.76 10.43
N PHE A 39 3.82 14.92 11.10
CA PHE A 39 4.56 13.80 11.72
C PHE A 39 3.83 13.24 12.93
N ALA A 40 3.42 14.10 13.85
CA ALA A 40 2.74 13.67 15.06
C ALA A 40 1.46 12.89 14.71
N ILE A 41 0.67 13.39 13.76
CA ILE A 41 -0.56 12.72 13.29
C ILE A 41 -0.23 11.41 12.56
N ALA A 42 0.78 11.39 11.67
CA ALA A 42 1.20 10.16 10.99
C ALA A 42 1.62 9.05 11.98
N LEU A 43 2.23 9.44 13.10
CA LEU A 43 2.67 8.52 14.15
C LEU A 43 1.54 8.09 15.10
N GLY A 44 0.37 8.75 15.06
CA GLY A 44 -0.83 8.38 15.82
C GLY A 44 -1.22 9.34 16.94
N VAL A 45 -0.77 10.60 16.92
CA VAL A 45 -1.23 11.64 17.84
C VAL A 45 -2.57 12.22 17.39
N ASP A 46 -3.52 12.34 18.33
CA ASP A 46 -4.88 12.82 18.05
C ASP A 46 -5.12 14.27 18.51
N LEU A 47 -4.53 14.66 19.64
CA LEU A 47 -4.79 15.94 20.30
C LEU A 47 -3.50 16.77 20.45
N PHE A 48 -3.68 18.09 20.39
CA PHE A 48 -2.62 19.09 20.50
C PHE A 48 -3.11 20.28 21.34
N ASP A 49 -2.21 20.88 22.12
CA ASP A 49 -2.40 22.16 22.78
C ASP A 49 -1.29 23.13 22.40
N SER A 50 -1.62 24.44 22.37
CA SER A 50 -0.66 25.48 21.96
C SER A 50 -0.79 26.71 22.82
N ALA A 51 0.25 27.03 23.58
CA ALA A 51 0.53 28.40 24.03
C ALA A 51 1.44 29.15 23.04
N ALA A 52 2.03 28.44 22.06
CA ALA A 52 3.00 29.00 21.13
C ALA A 52 2.43 30.15 20.31
N TYR A 53 1.16 30.09 19.90
CA TYR A 53 0.53 31.12 19.07
C TYR A 53 0.63 32.54 19.67
N VAL A 54 0.44 32.67 21.00
CA VAL A 54 0.48 33.95 21.71
C VAL A 54 1.88 34.27 22.23
N LEU A 55 2.63 33.27 22.70
CA LEU A 55 3.99 33.49 23.17
C LEU A 55 4.89 33.98 22.04
N PHE A 56 4.76 33.41 20.84
CA PHE A 56 5.53 33.83 19.67
C PHE A 56 5.06 35.20 19.20
N ALA A 57 3.76 35.46 19.16
CA ALA A 57 3.21 36.76 18.79
C ALA A 57 3.70 37.90 19.70
N ARG A 58 3.80 37.65 21.02
CA ARG A 58 4.33 38.61 21.99
C ARG A 58 5.77 39.00 21.67
N ASP A 59 6.56 38.05 21.19
CA ASP A 59 7.95 38.24 20.78
C ASP A 59 8.08 38.68 19.31
N GLY A 60 6.98 39.10 18.65
CA GLY A 60 7.01 39.54 17.26
C GLY A 60 7.25 38.42 16.25
N ARG A 61 6.92 37.17 16.57
CA ARG A 61 7.14 36.00 15.72
C ARG A 61 5.84 35.46 15.13
N ILE A 62 5.92 35.05 13.87
CA ILE A 62 4.84 34.44 13.11
C ILE A 62 5.16 32.96 12.84
N LEU A 63 4.17 32.10 13.07
CA LEU A 63 4.24 30.67 12.77
C LEU A 63 3.93 30.43 11.29
N THR A 64 4.68 29.51 10.67
CA THR A 64 4.37 28.93 9.35
C THR A 64 4.46 27.40 9.41
N PRO A 65 3.91 26.68 8.43
CA PRO A 65 4.12 25.23 8.33
C PRO A 65 5.60 24.84 8.15
N GLU A 66 6.43 25.73 7.62
CA GLU A 66 7.86 25.51 7.36
C GLU A 66 8.77 25.97 8.51
N GLY A 67 8.27 26.76 9.46
CA GLY A 67 9.09 27.28 10.55
C GLY A 67 8.49 28.49 11.25
N THR A 68 9.35 29.35 11.77
CA THR A 68 8.97 30.59 12.45
C THR A 68 9.72 31.76 11.83
N ILE A 69 9.02 32.87 11.57
CA ILE A 69 9.60 34.07 10.99
C ILE A 69 9.44 35.24 11.95
N HIS A 70 10.50 36.00 12.18
CA HIS A 70 10.43 37.23 12.96
C HIS A 70 9.84 38.36 12.10
N LEU A 71 8.93 39.15 12.68
CA LEU A 71 8.24 40.25 11.98
C LEU A 71 9.23 41.22 11.34
N ASP A 72 10.34 41.53 12.01
CA ASP A 72 11.37 42.45 11.51
C ASP A 72 11.94 42.03 10.14
N ASN A 73 11.96 40.72 9.85
CA ASN A 73 12.47 40.18 8.59
C ASN A 73 11.44 40.17 7.46
N LEU A 74 10.17 40.52 7.75
CA LEU A 74 9.11 40.51 6.76
C LEU A 74 9.02 41.85 6.01
N GLN A 75 8.99 41.74 4.68
CA GLN A 75 8.61 42.80 3.75
C GLN A 75 7.17 42.60 3.23
N GLU A 76 6.75 41.35 3.09
CA GLU A 76 5.42 40.93 2.64
C GLU A 76 4.90 39.78 3.53
N TRP A 77 3.59 39.59 3.59
CA TRP A 77 3.00 38.46 4.31
C TRP A 77 3.21 37.15 3.53
N PRO A 78 3.75 36.10 4.16
CA PRO A 78 4.07 34.84 3.47
C PRO A 78 2.83 33.96 3.22
N PHE A 79 1.66 34.33 3.73
CA PHE A 79 0.40 33.61 3.55
C PHE A 79 -0.80 34.56 3.65
N PRO A 80 -1.93 34.21 3.03
CA PRO A 80 -3.18 34.94 3.23
C PRO A 80 -3.70 34.72 4.65
N SER A 81 -4.11 35.81 5.31
CA SER A 81 -4.71 35.79 6.65
C SER A 81 -5.83 36.82 6.73
N ALA A 82 -6.94 36.45 7.37
CA ALA A 82 -8.04 37.39 7.60
C ALA A 82 -7.61 38.48 8.58
N SER A 83 -6.86 38.10 9.61
CA SER A 83 -6.34 39.02 10.63
C SER A 83 -5.31 40.02 10.09
N LEU A 84 -4.54 39.64 9.07
CA LEU A 84 -3.52 40.52 8.44
C LEU A 84 -4.03 41.22 7.18
N SER A 85 -5.30 41.03 6.82
CA SER A 85 -5.88 41.61 5.61
C SER A 85 -5.93 43.14 5.71
N GLY A 86 -5.41 43.83 4.68
CA GLY A 86 -5.45 45.29 4.61
C GLY A 86 -4.41 46.02 5.45
N VAL A 87 -3.48 45.31 6.10
CA VAL A 87 -2.31 45.88 6.76
C VAL A 87 -1.03 45.27 6.20
N THR A 88 0.06 46.01 6.24
CA THR A 88 1.40 45.56 5.80
C THR A 88 2.27 45.16 6.99
N PRO A 89 3.35 44.37 6.79
CA PRO A 89 4.30 44.09 7.86
C PRO A 89 4.87 45.35 8.52
N GLU A 90 5.14 46.39 7.74
CA GLU A 90 5.67 47.66 8.25
C GLU A 90 4.67 48.40 9.14
N GLU A 91 3.39 48.45 8.75
CA GLU A 91 2.33 49.02 9.58
C GLU A 91 2.18 48.26 10.90
N VAL A 92 2.26 46.92 10.87
CA VAL A 92 2.19 46.08 12.07
C VAL A 92 3.42 46.26 12.98
N LYS A 93 4.63 46.50 12.43
CA LYS A 93 5.82 46.85 13.23
C LYS A 93 5.60 48.14 14.01
N GLY A 94 4.96 49.13 13.38
CA GLY A 94 4.64 50.43 13.98
C GLY A 94 3.53 50.41 15.04
N MET A 95 2.78 49.30 15.19
CA MET A 95 1.70 49.19 16.18
C MET A 95 2.23 49.14 17.63
N LYS A 96 1.34 49.47 18.58
CA LYS A 96 1.61 49.27 20.01
C LYS A 96 1.77 47.78 20.33
N ALA A 97 2.54 47.45 21.36
CA ALA A 97 2.89 46.07 21.70
C ALA A 97 1.68 45.14 21.86
N ASP A 98 0.63 45.58 22.56
CA ASP A 98 -0.57 44.75 22.78
C ASP A 98 -1.40 44.55 21.50
N GLU A 99 -1.54 45.61 20.68
CA GLU A 99 -2.24 45.55 19.39
C GLU A 99 -1.49 44.63 18.41
N ARG A 100 -0.17 44.79 18.31
CA ARG A 100 0.72 43.92 17.52
C ARG A 100 0.65 42.48 17.99
N CYS A 101 0.75 42.23 19.29
CA CYS A 101 0.62 40.87 19.85
C CYS A 101 -0.76 40.28 19.50
N GLY A 102 -1.83 41.06 19.64
CA GLY A 102 -3.20 40.62 19.35
C GLY A 102 -3.42 40.25 17.88
N ILE A 103 -2.90 41.03 16.93
CA ILE A 103 -3.05 40.72 15.49
C ILE A 103 -2.20 39.51 15.08
N LEU A 104 -0.94 39.44 15.54
CA LEU A 104 -0.05 38.31 15.26
C LEU A 104 -0.54 37.00 15.89
N ALA A 105 -1.10 37.05 17.11
CA ALA A 105 -1.62 35.87 17.78
C ALA A 105 -2.79 35.25 17.01
N ARG A 106 -3.70 36.09 16.46
CA ARG A 106 -4.80 35.60 15.61
C ARG A 106 -4.29 35.00 14.31
N ALA A 107 -3.33 35.65 13.65
CA ALA A 107 -2.69 35.10 12.45
C ALA A 107 -2.02 33.74 12.73
N ASN A 108 -1.31 33.60 13.85
CA ASN A 108 -0.70 32.34 14.28
C ASN A 108 -1.74 31.24 14.51
N LEU A 109 -2.90 31.56 15.10
CA LEU A 109 -4.01 30.62 15.25
C LEU A 109 -4.60 30.20 13.90
N GLU A 110 -4.79 31.14 12.97
CA GLU A 110 -5.29 30.85 11.61
C GLU A 110 -4.36 29.86 10.89
N VAL A 111 -3.05 30.07 10.94
CA VAL A 111 -2.05 29.14 10.36
C VAL A 111 -2.13 27.76 11.02
N THR A 112 -2.20 27.73 12.35
CA THR A 112 -2.28 26.48 13.12
C THR A 112 -3.52 25.67 12.75
N LEU A 113 -4.68 26.30 12.67
CA LEU A 113 -5.94 25.66 12.28
C LEU A 113 -5.92 25.20 10.81
N ALA A 114 -5.32 26.01 9.93
CA ALA A 114 -5.17 25.66 8.52
C ALA A 114 -4.28 24.42 8.33
N GLU A 115 -3.18 24.31 9.07
CA GLU A 115 -2.30 23.13 9.00
C GLU A 115 -3.00 21.88 9.55
N LEU A 116 -3.74 21.98 10.66
CA LEU A 116 -4.55 20.86 11.16
C LEU A 116 -5.61 20.43 10.13
N ALA A 117 -6.25 21.36 9.43
CA ALA A 117 -7.21 21.05 8.37
C ALA A 117 -6.53 20.34 7.19
N ARG A 118 -5.33 20.80 6.79
CA ARG A 118 -4.51 20.16 5.77
C ARG A 118 -4.14 18.72 6.16
N CYS A 119 -3.74 18.49 7.41
CA CYS A 119 -3.45 17.15 7.92
C CYS A 119 -4.67 16.24 7.89
N ARG A 120 -5.86 16.72 8.34
CA ARG A 120 -7.10 15.93 8.27
C ARG A 120 -7.47 15.55 6.84
N GLN A 121 -7.33 16.49 5.90
CA GLN A 121 -7.56 16.19 4.48
C GLN A 121 -6.57 15.15 3.96
N ALA A 122 -5.29 15.27 4.32
CA ALA A 122 -4.27 14.27 3.95
C ALA A 122 -4.59 12.89 4.54
N VAL A 123 -5.10 12.79 5.77
CA VAL A 123 -5.58 11.51 6.33
C VAL A 123 -6.76 10.94 5.54
N HIS A 124 -7.75 11.77 5.17
CA HIS A 124 -8.88 11.33 4.34
C HIS A 124 -8.46 10.79 2.97
N GLU A 125 -7.43 11.37 2.37
CA GLU A 125 -6.88 10.95 1.07
C GLU A 125 -5.84 9.82 1.19
N GLY A 126 -5.39 9.47 2.39
CA GLY A 126 -4.32 8.50 2.61
C GLY A 126 -2.92 9.02 2.26
N LYS A 127 -2.70 10.34 2.35
CA LYS A 127 -1.48 11.07 1.98
C LYS A 127 -0.75 11.75 3.15
N ILE A 128 -1.07 11.37 4.39
CA ILE A 128 -0.43 11.97 5.57
C ILE A 128 1.10 11.77 5.56
N TRP A 129 1.56 10.63 5.05
CA TRP A 129 2.98 10.33 4.89
C TRP A 129 3.66 11.19 3.83
N GLU A 130 2.99 11.45 2.70
CA GLU A 130 3.51 12.40 1.68
C GLU A 130 3.62 13.82 2.26
N LEU A 131 2.65 14.24 3.07
CA LEU A 131 2.68 15.55 3.71
C LEU A 131 3.81 15.62 4.74
N ALA A 132 4.00 14.59 5.56
CA ALA A 132 5.10 14.51 6.52
C ALA A 132 6.47 14.52 5.82
N GLU A 133 6.62 13.74 4.75
CA GLU A 133 7.84 13.73 3.93
C GLU A 133 8.14 15.11 3.34
N ALA A 134 7.15 15.76 2.72
CA ALA A 134 7.32 17.11 2.20
C ALA A 134 7.77 18.10 3.29
N ARG A 135 7.21 17.96 4.50
CA ARG A 135 7.55 18.80 5.66
C ARG A 135 8.93 18.51 6.22
N SER A 136 9.43 17.28 6.07
CA SER A 136 10.79 16.91 6.50
C SER A 136 11.86 17.80 5.86
N HIS A 137 11.59 18.31 4.65
CA HIS A 137 12.53 19.15 3.89
C HIS A 137 12.60 20.60 4.36
N CYS A 138 11.73 21.02 5.28
CA CYS A 138 11.73 22.39 5.79
C CYS A 138 12.83 22.61 6.84
N ASP A 139 13.34 21.55 7.49
CA ASP A 139 14.26 21.66 8.61
C ASP A 139 15.23 20.47 8.70
N PRO A 140 16.56 20.68 8.86
CA PRO A 140 17.54 19.58 8.90
C PRO A 140 17.34 18.59 10.06
N ASP A 141 16.93 19.06 11.24
CA ASP A 141 16.71 18.19 12.39
C ASP A 141 15.44 17.34 12.18
N LEU A 142 14.44 17.93 11.51
CA LEU A 142 13.22 17.22 11.15
C LEU A 142 13.48 16.18 10.05
N ARG A 143 14.31 16.50 9.06
CA ARG A 143 14.78 15.53 8.05
C ARG A 143 15.55 14.39 8.68
N LYS A 144 16.43 14.68 9.63
CA LYS A 144 17.16 13.66 10.39
C LYS A 144 16.20 12.75 11.17
N ALA A 145 15.18 13.32 11.81
CA ALA A 145 14.17 12.55 12.53
C ALA A 145 13.33 11.66 11.61
N TRP A 146 12.92 12.18 10.44
CA TRP A 146 12.28 11.41 9.37
C TRP A 146 13.13 10.22 8.95
N ASN A 147 14.38 10.45 8.58
CA ASN A 147 15.29 9.39 8.13
C ASN A 147 15.49 8.31 9.20
N SER A 148 15.54 8.68 10.49
CA SER A 148 15.69 7.71 11.58
C SER A 148 14.46 6.82 11.78
N ILE A 149 13.24 7.34 11.56
CA ILE A 149 12.01 6.53 11.55
C ILE A 149 12.05 5.54 10.39
N ILE A 150 12.31 6.07 9.19
CA ILE A 150 12.25 5.31 7.94
C ILE A 150 13.36 4.26 7.85
N GLY A 151 14.57 4.59 8.26
CA GLY A 151 15.73 3.69 8.30
C GLY A 151 15.66 2.68 9.45
N ARG A 152 14.61 2.72 10.27
CA ARG A 152 14.31 1.79 11.38
C ARG A 152 15.43 1.61 12.40
N GLU A 153 16.31 2.59 12.53
CA GLU A 153 17.54 2.52 13.34
C GLU A 153 17.32 2.18 14.83
N LYS A 154 16.09 2.33 15.33
CA LYS A 154 15.79 2.24 16.78
C LYS A 154 14.54 1.45 17.18
N SER A 155 13.68 0.97 16.26
CA SER A 155 12.42 0.29 16.64
C SER A 155 11.69 -0.40 15.47
N ASP A 156 12.17 -1.56 15.02
CA ASP A 156 11.43 -2.40 14.07
C ASP A 156 10.03 -2.78 14.60
N GLU A 157 9.95 -3.20 15.86
CA GLU A 157 8.68 -3.65 16.46
C GLU A 157 7.63 -2.52 16.58
N ALA A 158 8.05 -1.31 16.96
CA ALA A 158 7.10 -0.21 17.17
C ALA A 158 6.55 0.36 15.85
N ILE A 159 7.31 0.21 14.75
CA ILE A 159 6.90 0.64 13.41
C ILE A 159 6.05 -0.44 12.73
N SER A 160 6.25 -1.73 13.02
CA SER A 160 5.52 -2.84 12.37
C SER A 160 3.99 -2.66 12.44
N GLY A 161 3.44 -2.40 13.63
CA GLY A 161 1.99 -2.17 13.78
C GLY A 161 1.50 -0.95 12.99
N LEU A 162 2.32 0.09 12.86
CA LEU A 162 1.98 1.26 12.04
C LEU A 162 2.01 0.94 10.55
N VAL A 163 2.99 0.17 10.07
CA VAL A 163 3.05 -0.32 8.68
C VAL A 163 1.83 -1.18 8.38
N GLU A 164 1.54 -2.17 9.21
CA GLU A 164 0.41 -3.09 9.05
C GLU A 164 -0.96 -2.40 9.11
N SER A 165 -1.07 -1.28 9.82
CA SER A 165 -2.30 -0.46 9.86
C SER A 165 -2.52 0.37 8.58
N GLN A 166 -1.57 0.42 7.65
CA GLN A 166 -1.75 1.13 6.40
C GLN A 166 -2.61 0.33 5.42
N HIS A 167 -3.36 0.98 4.51
CA HIS A 167 -4.03 0.24 3.44
C HIS A 167 -3.02 -0.29 2.41
N LEU A 168 -3.22 -1.49 1.85
CA LEU A 168 -2.35 -1.99 0.77
C LEU A 168 -2.53 -1.16 -0.50
N GLN A 169 -3.79 -0.96 -0.92
CA GLN A 169 -4.11 -0.14 -2.08
C GLN A 169 -4.28 1.33 -1.70
N ARG A 170 -3.85 2.23 -2.59
CA ARG A 170 -4.10 3.68 -2.47
C ARG A 170 -5.07 4.18 -3.53
N ASN A 171 -5.56 5.40 -3.29
CA ASN A 171 -6.40 6.11 -4.23
C ASN A 171 -5.57 7.15 -4.98
N GLY A 172 -5.64 7.12 -6.31
CA GLY A 172 -4.98 8.10 -7.17
C GLY A 172 -3.45 7.93 -7.23
N GLY A 173 -2.78 8.97 -7.72
CA GLY A 173 -1.33 9.00 -7.85
C GLY A 173 -0.63 9.17 -6.51
N ILE A 174 0.53 8.51 -6.39
CA ILE A 174 1.38 8.55 -5.19
C ILE A 174 2.61 9.38 -5.48
N ARG A 175 2.82 10.41 -4.67
CA ARG A 175 4.04 11.22 -4.78
C ARG A 175 5.24 10.40 -4.34
N TYR A 176 6.21 10.31 -5.23
CA TYR A 176 7.49 9.64 -5.01
C TYR A 176 8.57 10.44 -5.73
N MET A 177 9.50 10.98 -4.95
CA MET A 177 10.66 11.76 -5.41
C MET A 177 11.91 10.87 -5.41
N ASP A 178 13.00 11.34 -6.00
CA ASP A 178 14.24 10.54 -6.11
C ASP A 178 14.84 10.22 -4.73
N ASP A 179 14.62 11.07 -3.73
CA ASP A 179 15.04 10.86 -2.35
C ASP A 179 13.93 10.29 -1.46
N SER A 180 12.80 9.88 -2.06
CA SER A 180 11.71 9.25 -1.33
C SER A 180 12.12 7.85 -0.89
N PRO A 181 11.91 7.52 0.40
CA PRO A 181 12.31 6.22 0.88
C PRO A 181 11.28 5.15 0.55
N ILE A 182 11.75 4.00 0.08
CA ILE A 182 10.94 2.80 -0.15
C ILE A 182 10.26 2.31 1.14
N HIS A 183 10.92 2.53 2.29
CA HIS A 183 10.46 2.11 3.61
C HIS A 183 9.45 3.05 4.27
N ARG A 184 8.88 4.02 3.52
CA ARG A 184 7.76 4.83 4.00
C ARG A 184 6.60 3.88 4.42
N PRO A 185 5.98 4.04 5.60
CA PRO A 185 5.06 3.02 6.11
C PRO A 185 3.91 2.66 5.16
N ASP A 186 3.42 3.64 4.40
CA ASP A 186 2.36 3.48 3.41
C ASP A 186 2.81 2.73 2.13
N LEU A 187 4.11 2.66 1.86
CA LEU A 187 4.69 1.91 0.74
C LEU A 187 5.21 0.54 1.19
N GLU A 188 5.70 0.47 2.42
CA GLU A 188 6.30 -0.74 2.98
C GLU A 188 5.28 -1.86 3.23
N HIS A 189 4.04 -1.53 3.60
CA HIS A 189 3.05 -2.55 3.92
C HIS A 189 2.76 -3.48 2.73
N ILE A 190 2.65 -2.93 1.52
CA ILE A 190 2.43 -3.77 0.33
C ILE A 190 3.67 -4.60 -0.02
N ARG A 191 4.89 -4.08 0.24
CA ARG A 191 6.15 -4.80 0.03
C ARG A 191 6.31 -5.99 0.97
N THR A 192 6.05 -5.77 2.26
CA THR A 192 6.08 -6.83 3.29
C THR A 192 4.98 -7.87 3.04
N THR A 193 3.75 -7.42 2.76
CA THR A 193 2.65 -8.33 2.40
C THR A 193 2.96 -9.14 1.14
N MET A 194 3.58 -8.53 0.13
CA MET A 194 3.99 -9.25 -1.09
C MET A 194 5.07 -10.29 -0.77
N LYS A 195 6.07 -9.96 0.04
CA LYS A 195 7.06 -10.96 0.52
C LYS A 195 6.37 -12.15 1.20
N GLU A 196 5.38 -11.88 2.05
CA GLU A 196 4.70 -12.93 2.82
C GLU A 196 3.78 -13.78 1.95
N ARG A 197 3.01 -13.15 1.04
CA ARG A 197 1.87 -13.79 0.36
C ARG A 197 2.12 -14.16 -1.10
N TRP A 198 3.04 -13.48 -1.78
CA TRP A 198 3.32 -13.77 -3.19
C TRP A 198 4.23 -14.98 -3.32
N ARG A 199 3.92 -15.85 -4.28
CA ARG A 199 4.76 -16.97 -4.68
C ARG A 199 4.86 -16.97 -6.20
N PRO A 200 6.02 -17.36 -6.77
CA PRO A 200 6.16 -17.41 -8.21
C PRO A 200 5.22 -18.50 -8.78
N PRO A 201 4.84 -18.42 -10.07
CA PRO A 201 3.80 -19.27 -10.67
C PRO A 201 4.21 -20.75 -10.68
N PRO A 202 3.30 -21.68 -11.02
CA PRO A 202 3.69 -23.07 -11.21
C PRO A 202 4.86 -23.20 -12.20
N ILE A 203 5.79 -24.12 -11.89
CA ILE A 203 6.98 -24.38 -12.73
C ILE A 203 6.56 -24.82 -14.14
N THR A 204 5.45 -25.55 -14.25
CA THR A 204 4.83 -25.87 -15.54
C THR A 204 4.11 -24.64 -16.08
N GLY A 205 4.64 -24.08 -17.17
CA GLY A 205 4.04 -22.94 -17.85
C GLY A 205 2.80 -23.31 -18.68
N TRP A 206 2.40 -22.41 -19.57
CA TRP A 206 1.15 -22.49 -20.35
C TRP A 206 0.99 -23.75 -21.21
N ASN A 207 2.10 -24.41 -21.59
CA ASN A 207 2.11 -25.63 -22.41
C ASN A 207 2.51 -26.90 -21.62
N GLY A 208 2.59 -26.82 -20.28
CA GLY A 208 2.99 -27.94 -19.43
C GLY A 208 4.49 -28.22 -19.38
N ARG A 209 5.33 -27.45 -20.08
CA ARG A 209 6.81 -27.50 -19.94
C ARG A 209 7.28 -26.61 -18.79
N GLY A 210 8.42 -26.92 -18.19
CA GLY A 210 8.88 -26.21 -17.00
C GLY A 210 10.34 -26.39 -16.59
N GLU A 211 11.22 -26.79 -17.51
CA GLU A 211 12.64 -26.96 -17.20
C GLU A 211 13.33 -25.58 -17.14
N HIS A 212 14.37 -25.43 -16.33
CA HIS A 212 15.26 -24.24 -16.29
C HIS A 212 14.55 -22.89 -16.02
N ARG A 213 14.02 -22.74 -14.80
CA ARG A 213 13.40 -21.51 -14.30
C ARG A 213 14.42 -20.37 -14.12
N PHE A 214 14.07 -19.16 -14.57
CA PHE A 214 14.87 -17.95 -14.36
C PHE A 214 14.02 -16.69 -14.19
N VAL A 215 14.63 -15.61 -13.68
CA VAL A 215 14.02 -14.29 -13.49
C VAL A 215 14.40 -13.36 -14.65
N ALA A 216 13.40 -12.75 -15.30
CA ALA A 216 13.60 -11.75 -16.34
C ALA A 216 13.14 -10.38 -15.84
N ILE A 217 14.08 -9.47 -15.59
CA ILE A 217 13.80 -8.14 -15.03
C ILE A 217 13.72 -7.12 -16.16
N PHE A 218 12.53 -6.57 -16.39
CA PHE A 218 12.30 -5.48 -17.34
C PHE A 218 12.63 -4.15 -16.67
N ALA A 219 13.76 -3.55 -17.05
CA ALA A 219 14.27 -2.29 -16.53
C ALA A 219 13.91 -1.11 -17.43
N ILE A 220 13.72 0.08 -16.83
CA ILE A 220 13.45 1.37 -17.51
C ILE A 220 12.10 1.39 -18.28
N ALA A 221 11.25 0.38 -18.10
CA ALA A 221 9.93 0.33 -18.72
C ALA A 221 8.96 1.33 -18.07
N GLU A 222 8.21 2.08 -18.88
CA GLU A 222 7.20 3.03 -18.39
C GLU A 222 5.85 2.37 -18.12
N ALA A 223 5.22 2.74 -17.00
CA ALA A 223 3.82 2.42 -16.74
C ALA A 223 2.90 3.23 -17.69
N PRO A 224 1.77 2.67 -18.18
CA PRO A 224 1.23 1.35 -17.84
C PRO A 224 1.95 0.23 -18.60
N TRP A 225 2.55 -0.71 -17.87
CA TRP A 225 3.41 -1.77 -18.42
C TRP A 225 2.71 -2.76 -19.35
N ARG A 226 1.39 -2.90 -19.19
CA ARG A 226 0.56 -3.64 -20.16
C ARG A 226 0.66 -3.06 -21.58
N ARG A 227 0.90 -1.75 -21.75
CA ARG A 227 1.07 -1.16 -23.09
C ARG A 227 2.51 -1.19 -23.58
N SER A 228 3.47 -1.02 -22.68
CA SER A 228 4.88 -0.89 -23.05
C SER A 228 5.59 -2.24 -23.23
N ILE A 229 5.28 -3.25 -22.40
CA ILE A 229 6.07 -4.51 -22.36
C ILE A 229 5.25 -5.80 -22.49
N GLU A 230 3.92 -5.75 -22.65
CA GLU A 230 3.07 -6.98 -22.73
C GLU A 230 3.49 -7.92 -23.86
N ASP A 231 3.75 -7.38 -25.05
CA ASP A 231 4.15 -8.20 -26.20
C ASP A 231 5.51 -8.87 -25.98
N CYS A 232 6.44 -8.18 -25.33
CA CYS A 232 7.73 -8.76 -24.94
C CYS A 232 7.53 -9.86 -23.90
N VAL A 233 6.73 -9.63 -22.85
CA VAL A 233 6.46 -10.66 -21.83
C VAL A 233 5.81 -11.90 -22.45
N LYS A 234 4.86 -11.73 -23.39
CA LYS A 234 4.25 -12.87 -24.09
C LYS A 234 5.27 -13.65 -24.89
N ARG A 235 6.16 -12.98 -25.63
CA ARG A 235 7.24 -13.62 -26.38
C ARG A 235 8.23 -14.35 -25.48
N LEU A 236 8.58 -13.78 -24.32
CA LEU A 236 9.40 -14.45 -23.31
C LEU A 236 8.76 -15.76 -22.85
N LEU A 237 7.46 -15.74 -22.56
CA LEU A 237 6.75 -16.93 -22.09
C LEU A 237 6.50 -17.96 -23.20
N LEU A 238 6.44 -17.53 -24.47
CA LEU A 238 6.47 -18.45 -25.61
C LEU A 238 7.80 -19.20 -25.67
N LEU A 239 8.91 -18.48 -25.46
CA LEU A 239 10.26 -19.02 -25.46
C LEU A 239 10.51 -19.95 -24.27
N ASN A 240 10.33 -19.45 -23.06
CA ASN A 240 10.49 -20.19 -21.82
C ASN A 240 9.22 -20.04 -20.95
N PRO A 241 8.32 -21.04 -20.95
CA PRO A 241 7.10 -21.02 -20.15
C PRO A 241 7.31 -20.95 -18.63
N ALA A 242 8.51 -21.24 -18.13
CA ALA A 242 8.87 -21.19 -16.70
C ALA A 242 9.48 -19.85 -16.28
N ALA A 243 9.76 -18.94 -17.22
CA ALA A 243 10.32 -17.63 -16.91
C ALA A 243 9.43 -16.85 -15.93
N ILE A 244 10.05 -16.06 -15.05
CA ILE A 244 9.38 -15.16 -14.11
C ILE A 244 9.61 -13.72 -14.56
N PRO A 245 8.65 -13.09 -15.27
CA PRO A 245 8.77 -11.70 -15.70
C PRO A 245 8.55 -10.77 -14.51
N MET A 246 9.52 -9.91 -14.25
CA MET A 246 9.53 -8.92 -13.18
C MET A 246 9.72 -7.52 -13.78
N ILE A 247 9.16 -6.50 -13.15
CA ILE A 247 9.29 -5.10 -13.55
C ILE A 247 10.15 -4.41 -12.50
N ALA A 248 11.20 -3.73 -12.95
CA ALA A 248 12.02 -2.91 -12.08
C ALA A 248 11.34 -1.55 -11.84
N THR A 249 11.03 -1.24 -10.58
CA THR A 249 10.38 0.01 -10.19
C THR A 249 11.16 0.70 -9.08
N PRO A 250 10.96 2.01 -8.85
CA PRO A 250 11.56 2.71 -7.71
C PRO A 250 11.14 2.14 -6.35
N LEU A 251 10.02 1.41 -6.30
CA LEU A 251 9.56 0.70 -5.11
C LEU A 251 10.03 -0.76 -5.04
N GLY A 252 10.98 -1.17 -5.87
CA GLY A 252 11.45 -2.55 -5.94
C GLY A 252 10.89 -3.36 -7.10
N LEU A 253 11.21 -4.66 -7.09
CA LEU A 253 10.78 -5.58 -8.13
C LEU A 253 9.28 -5.93 -7.97
N LEU A 254 8.54 -5.81 -9.08
CA LEU A 254 7.11 -6.12 -9.16
C LEU A 254 6.87 -7.28 -10.13
N PRO A 255 6.21 -8.38 -9.73
CA PRO A 255 5.79 -9.42 -10.65
C PRO A 255 4.89 -8.86 -11.76
N TYR A 256 5.14 -9.24 -13.02
CA TYR A 256 4.36 -8.71 -14.15
C TYR A 256 2.86 -9.06 -14.07
N SER A 257 2.50 -10.15 -13.39
CA SER A 257 1.10 -10.51 -13.07
C SER A 257 0.35 -9.46 -12.22
N LEU A 258 1.09 -8.57 -11.56
CA LEU A 258 0.61 -7.51 -10.69
C LEU A 258 0.89 -6.11 -11.29
N GLU A 259 1.08 -6.01 -12.61
CA GLU A 259 1.57 -4.80 -13.28
C GLU A 259 0.63 -3.58 -13.17
N ASP A 260 -0.62 -3.74 -12.76
CA ASP A 260 -1.58 -2.64 -12.64
C ASP A 260 -1.88 -2.22 -11.20
N ILE A 261 -1.18 -2.75 -10.20
CA ILE A 261 -1.46 -2.45 -8.79
C ILE A 261 -0.96 -1.06 -8.39
N ASN A 262 -1.80 -0.35 -7.63
CA ASN A 262 -1.37 0.80 -6.83
C ASN A 262 -0.58 0.27 -5.60
N PRO A 263 0.56 0.90 -5.21
CA PRO A 263 1.11 2.17 -5.68
C PRO A 263 2.02 2.09 -6.92
N TYR A 264 2.56 0.92 -7.25
CA TYR A 264 3.58 0.73 -8.29
C TYR A 264 3.22 1.36 -9.64
N ALA A 265 2.04 1.06 -10.18
CA ALA A 265 1.60 1.57 -11.48
C ALA A 265 1.17 3.05 -11.47
N HIS A 266 1.13 3.69 -10.29
CA HIS A 266 0.59 5.03 -10.07
C HIS A 266 1.57 5.97 -9.36
N LEU A 267 2.86 5.65 -9.37
CA LEU A 267 3.88 6.57 -8.91
C LEU A 267 3.89 7.82 -9.80
N MET A 268 3.87 8.99 -9.17
CA MET A 268 4.01 10.28 -9.85
C MET A 268 5.49 10.59 -10.10
N ARG A 269 6.19 9.70 -10.81
CA ARG A 269 7.56 9.88 -11.29
C ARG A 269 7.58 9.61 -12.80
N THR A 270 8.44 10.30 -13.53
CA THR A 270 8.48 10.21 -14.98
C THR A 270 8.99 8.86 -15.48
N GLN A 271 10.04 8.28 -14.88
CA GLN A 271 10.61 6.96 -15.26
C GLN A 271 11.39 6.31 -14.10
N THR A 272 11.58 4.97 -14.15
CA THR A 272 12.66 4.30 -13.39
C THR A 272 13.99 4.65 -14.05
N GLU A 273 14.93 5.18 -13.29
CA GLU A 273 16.24 5.57 -13.78
C GLU A 273 17.26 4.44 -13.59
N MET A 274 18.34 4.48 -14.37
CA MET A 274 19.42 3.49 -14.28
C MET A 274 20.06 3.47 -12.89
N GLY A 275 20.12 4.63 -12.21
CA GLY A 275 20.63 4.76 -10.85
C GLY A 275 19.75 4.12 -9.78
N ASP A 276 18.49 3.77 -10.09
CA ASP A 276 17.61 3.07 -9.14
C ASP A 276 17.89 1.55 -9.09
N LEU A 277 18.70 1.03 -10.02
CA LEU A 277 18.83 -0.40 -10.32
C LEU A 277 20.28 -0.86 -10.19
N ASP A 278 20.94 -0.52 -9.09
CA ASP A 278 22.25 -1.10 -8.78
C ASP A 278 22.15 -2.58 -8.38
N ASP A 279 23.28 -3.28 -8.44
CA ASP A 279 23.34 -4.73 -8.21
C ASP A 279 22.89 -5.10 -6.78
N ASP A 280 23.27 -4.29 -5.78
CA ASP A 280 22.92 -4.50 -4.37
C ASP A 280 21.40 -4.42 -4.16
N PHE A 281 20.75 -3.44 -4.79
CA PHE A 281 19.30 -3.27 -4.75
C PHE A 281 18.56 -4.45 -5.38
N ILE A 282 19.00 -4.90 -6.56
CA ILE A 282 18.39 -6.03 -7.26
C ILE A 282 18.56 -7.32 -6.44
N GLU A 283 19.75 -7.58 -5.90
CA GLU A 283 20.02 -8.74 -5.06
C GLU A 283 19.12 -8.74 -3.81
N ALA A 284 19.01 -7.60 -3.12
CA ALA A 284 18.15 -7.45 -1.95
C ALA A 284 16.67 -7.71 -2.29
N GLU A 285 16.19 -7.23 -3.43
CA GLU A 285 14.81 -7.45 -3.86
C GLU A 285 14.53 -8.90 -4.28
N LEU A 286 15.48 -9.57 -4.91
CA LEU A 286 15.37 -10.99 -5.24
C LEU A 286 15.39 -11.84 -3.97
N GLN A 287 16.27 -11.53 -3.01
CA GLN A 287 16.26 -12.18 -1.70
C GLN A 287 14.93 -11.96 -0.97
N ARG A 288 14.41 -10.73 -0.98
CA ARG A 288 13.11 -10.38 -0.36
C ARG A 288 11.97 -11.21 -0.93
N LEU A 289 11.98 -11.48 -2.23
CA LEU A 289 10.95 -12.26 -2.93
C LEU A 289 11.23 -13.77 -2.98
N GLY A 290 12.32 -14.25 -2.38
CA GLY A 290 12.69 -15.67 -2.39
C GLY A 290 13.15 -16.18 -3.77
N LEU A 291 13.80 -15.32 -4.55
CA LEU A 291 14.25 -15.59 -5.92
C LEU A 291 15.77 -15.56 -6.09
N ALA A 292 16.54 -15.35 -5.01
CA ALA A 292 18.00 -15.19 -5.08
C ALA A 292 18.75 -16.42 -5.63
N ASP A 293 18.19 -17.63 -5.47
CA ASP A 293 18.81 -18.87 -5.96
C ASP A 293 18.54 -19.14 -7.45
N LEU A 294 17.75 -18.30 -8.12
CA LEU A 294 17.43 -18.45 -9.53
C LEU A 294 18.39 -17.63 -10.40
N PRO A 295 18.77 -18.13 -11.59
CA PRO A 295 19.42 -17.30 -12.59
C PRO A 295 18.56 -16.07 -12.90
N MET A 296 19.19 -14.91 -13.10
CA MET A 296 18.51 -13.68 -13.46
C MET A 296 19.10 -13.08 -14.74
N ASN A 297 18.27 -12.33 -15.47
CA ASN A 297 18.69 -11.51 -16.59
C ASN A 297 17.95 -10.16 -16.56
N ILE A 298 18.67 -9.06 -16.81
CA ILE A 298 18.10 -7.71 -16.89
C ILE A 298 17.94 -7.32 -18.36
N ILE A 299 16.69 -7.07 -18.75
CA ILE A 299 16.28 -6.64 -20.08
C ILE A 299 16.06 -5.12 -20.02
N PHE A 300 17.01 -4.37 -20.58
CA PHE A 300 16.91 -2.91 -20.67
C PHE A 300 16.00 -2.49 -21.83
N PHE A 301 14.87 -1.86 -21.51
CA PHE A 301 13.91 -1.41 -22.50
C PHE A 301 14.31 -0.01 -23.03
N ALA A 302 15.27 0.03 -23.96
CA ALA A 302 15.80 1.28 -24.54
C ALA A 302 15.46 1.49 -26.02
N ASP A 303 15.32 0.43 -26.83
CA ASP A 303 14.92 0.48 -28.25
C ASP A 303 14.46 -0.92 -28.76
N ASP A 304 13.39 -0.97 -29.58
CA ASP A 304 12.70 -2.21 -30.04
C ASP A 304 13.61 -3.29 -30.65
N LYS A 305 14.74 -2.92 -31.26
CA LYS A 305 15.64 -3.88 -31.93
C LYS A 305 16.56 -4.64 -30.97
N GLY A 306 16.93 -4.06 -29.84
CA GLY A 306 17.84 -4.69 -28.86
C GLY A 306 17.14 -5.60 -27.86
N ILE A 307 15.83 -5.40 -27.64
CA ILE A 307 15.05 -6.14 -26.64
C ILE A 307 14.90 -7.62 -27.03
N MET A 308 14.61 -7.91 -28.30
CA MET A 308 14.48 -9.30 -28.76
C MET A 308 15.81 -10.06 -28.69
N GLU A 309 16.93 -9.42 -29.03
CA GLU A 309 18.27 -10.02 -28.90
C GLU A 309 18.59 -10.29 -27.43
N SER A 310 18.38 -9.32 -26.54
CA SER A 310 18.54 -9.50 -25.08
C SER A 310 17.66 -10.61 -24.50
N MET A 311 16.40 -10.72 -24.95
CA MET A 311 15.50 -11.80 -24.53
C MET A 311 15.95 -13.18 -25.02
N VAL A 312 16.41 -13.27 -26.27
CA VAL A 312 16.93 -14.53 -26.83
C VAL A 312 18.21 -14.92 -26.08
N ASP A 313 19.13 -13.99 -25.85
CA ASP A 313 20.34 -14.22 -25.06
C ASP A 313 20.01 -14.68 -23.64
N ALA A 314 19.01 -14.07 -22.99
CA ALA A 314 18.54 -14.46 -21.66
C ALA A 314 18.06 -15.92 -21.62
N VAL A 315 17.26 -16.32 -22.61
CA VAL A 315 16.72 -17.68 -22.71
C VAL A 315 17.82 -18.69 -23.06
N VAL A 316 18.68 -18.37 -24.02
CA VAL A 316 19.82 -19.21 -24.41
C VAL A 316 20.75 -19.45 -23.21
N HIS A 317 21.00 -18.41 -22.42
CA HIS A 317 21.83 -18.50 -21.22
C HIS A 317 21.16 -19.34 -20.12
N ALA A 318 19.86 -19.14 -19.87
CA ALA A 318 19.12 -19.82 -18.82
C ALA A 318 18.93 -21.32 -19.07
N GLU A 319 18.66 -21.72 -20.32
CA GLU A 319 18.27 -23.10 -20.62
C GLU A 319 19.45 -24.01 -21.03
N GLN A 320 20.68 -23.48 -21.21
CA GLN A 320 21.82 -24.24 -21.78
C GLN A 320 21.46 -25.00 -23.07
N LEU A 321 20.50 -24.51 -23.84
CA LEU A 321 19.93 -25.20 -24.99
C LEU A 321 20.73 -24.97 -26.29
N GLY A 322 20.54 -25.89 -27.24
CA GLY A 322 20.81 -25.63 -28.66
C GLY A 322 19.77 -24.71 -29.32
N GLU A 323 19.72 -24.66 -30.65
CA GLU A 323 18.79 -23.78 -31.39
C GLU A 323 17.30 -24.01 -31.02
N ILE A 324 16.65 -22.98 -30.45
CA ILE A 324 15.19 -22.94 -30.25
C ILE A 324 14.54 -22.56 -31.58
N ASN A 325 13.65 -23.40 -32.11
CA ASN A 325 12.92 -23.08 -33.33
C ASN A 325 11.75 -22.12 -33.06
N LEU A 326 12.04 -20.82 -33.15
CA LEU A 326 11.10 -19.70 -32.95
C LEU A 326 9.83 -19.78 -33.82
N THR A 327 9.90 -20.42 -34.99
CA THR A 327 8.80 -20.42 -35.98
C THR A 327 7.59 -21.27 -35.57
N VAL A 328 7.75 -22.23 -34.66
CA VAL A 328 6.65 -23.10 -34.16
C VAL A 328 5.85 -22.43 -33.04
N LEU A 329 6.48 -21.49 -32.33
CA LEU A 329 5.89 -20.84 -31.17
C LEU A 329 5.02 -19.63 -31.56
N ASP A 330 5.29 -19.02 -32.71
CA ASP A 330 4.61 -17.83 -33.23
C ASP A 330 3.28 -18.13 -33.97
N ASP A 331 2.41 -18.95 -33.36
CA ASP A 331 1.04 -19.19 -33.84
C ASP A 331 0.01 -18.50 -32.93
N GLN A 332 -1.11 -18.06 -33.54
CA GLN A 332 -2.17 -17.35 -32.83
C GLN A 332 -2.74 -18.13 -31.64
N ALA A 333 -2.81 -19.47 -31.73
CA ALA A 333 -3.29 -20.30 -30.62
C ALA A 333 -2.35 -20.25 -29.41
N ASN A 334 -1.04 -20.23 -29.63
CA ASN A 334 -0.05 -20.13 -28.55
C ASN A 334 -0.10 -18.77 -27.85
N HIS A 335 -0.18 -17.69 -28.63
CA HIS A 335 -0.36 -16.33 -28.07
C HIS A 335 -1.63 -16.22 -27.22
N GLN A 336 -2.72 -16.86 -27.66
CA GLN A 336 -3.97 -16.91 -26.89
C GLN A 336 -3.81 -17.75 -25.60
N ALA A 337 -3.08 -18.87 -25.66
CA ALA A 337 -2.81 -19.71 -24.50
C ALA A 337 -1.95 -18.98 -23.45
N VAL A 338 -0.86 -18.31 -23.87
CA VAL A 338 -0.03 -17.46 -23.00
C VAL A 338 -0.85 -16.35 -22.36
N SER A 339 -1.68 -15.65 -23.14
CA SER A 339 -2.55 -14.59 -22.61
C SER A 339 -3.53 -15.12 -21.55
N THR A 340 -4.12 -16.29 -21.79
CA THR A 340 -5.04 -16.94 -20.83
C THR A 340 -4.30 -17.35 -19.56
N TRP A 341 -3.09 -17.86 -19.69
CA TRP A 341 -2.23 -18.24 -18.58
C TRP A 341 -1.81 -17.03 -17.73
N LEU A 342 -1.39 -15.92 -18.37
CA LEU A 342 -1.07 -14.66 -17.71
C LEU A 342 -2.27 -14.09 -16.93
N HIS A 343 -3.48 -14.13 -17.50
CA HIS A 343 -4.68 -13.68 -16.79
C HIS A 343 -4.98 -14.53 -15.56
N ARG A 344 -4.84 -15.87 -15.65
CA ARG A 344 -5.00 -16.75 -14.50
C ARG A 344 -3.96 -16.48 -13.42
N TRP A 345 -2.72 -16.24 -13.81
CA TRP A 345 -1.67 -15.86 -12.89
C TRP A 345 -1.94 -14.53 -12.20
N SER A 346 -2.32 -13.49 -12.96
CA SER A 346 -2.72 -12.20 -12.39
C SER A 346 -3.85 -12.33 -11.36
N VAL A 347 -4.86 -13.18 -11.64
CA VAL A 347 -5.95 -13.43 -10.69
C VAL A 347 -5.45 -14.15 -9.43
N ALA A 348 -4.61 -15.19 -9.57
CA ALA A 348 -4.04 -15.91 -8.44
C ALA A 348 -3.22 -15.00 -7.54
N ASP A 349 -2.34 -14.17 -8.13
CA ASP A 349 -1.49 -13.26 -7.37
C ASP A 349 -2.30 -12.16 -6.67
N LYS A 350 -3.36 -11.64 -7.30
CA LYS A 350 -4.25 -10.65 -6.67
C LYS A 350 -5.03 -11.25 -5.50
N LEU A 351 -5.51 -12.49 -5.62
CA LEU A 351 -6.18 -13.17 -4.51
C LEU A 351 -5.19 -13.50 -3.38
N ALA A 352 -3.96 -13.91 -3.70
CA ALA A 352 -2.93 -14.11 -2.69
C ALA A 352 -2.60 -12.80 -1.97
N LEU A 353 -2.28 -11.74 -2.70
CA LEU A 353 -1.87 -10.46 -2.12
C LEU A 353 -2.99 -9.80 -1.30
N PHE A 354 -4.18 -9.68 -1.87
CA PHE A 354 -5.26 -8.86 -1.30
C PHE A 354 -6.30 -9.65 -0.51
N VAL A 355 -6.33 -10.98 -0.63
CA VAL A 355 -7.34 -11.84 0.01
C VAL A 355 -6.68 -12.97 0.81
N ASN A 356 -5.34 -13.07 0.81
CA ASN A 356 -4.59 -14.06 1.60
C ASN A 356 -4.92 -15.53 1.24
N VAL A 357 -5.30 -15.76 -0.02
CA VAL A 357 -5.63 -17.09 -0.56
C VAL A 357 -4.38 -17.72 -1.16
N ASP A 358 -4.14 -18.99 -0.86
CA ASP A 358 -3.04 -19.72 -1.50
C ASP A 358 -3.18 -19.71 -3.04
N SER A 359 -2.08 -19.40 -3.72
CA SER A 359 -2.07 -19.25 -5.18
C SER A 359 -2.29 -20.59 -5.89
N ALA A 360 -1.85 -21.72 -5.32
CA ALA A 360 -2.08 -23.05 -5.88
C ALA A 360 -3.56 -23.45 -5.78
N HIS A 361 -4.22 -23.11 -4.67
CA HIS A 361 -5.66 -23.31 -4.54
C HIS A 361 -6.44 -22.53 -5.61
N THR A 362 -6.14 -21.23 -5.72
CA THR A 362 -6.77 -20.37 -6.74
C THR A 362 -6.47 -20.88 -8.15
N TRP A 363 -5.22 -21.31 -8.38
CA TRP A 363 -4.82 -21.88 -9.65
C TRP A 363 -5.72 -23.07 -9.97
N GLN A 364 -5.80 -24.07 -9.10
CA GLN A 364 -6.61 -25.28 -9.31
C GLN A 364 -8.09 -24.95 -9.56
N ALA A 365 -8.69 -24.08 -8.74
CA ALA A 365 -10.09 -23.67 -8.89
C ALA A 365 -10.39 -23.03 -10.25
N LEU A 366 -9.42 -22.32 -10.83
CA LEU A 366 -9.55 -21.65 -12.12
C LEU A 366 -9.07 -22.50 -13.31
N ALA A 367 -8.68 -23.76 -13.11
CA ALA A 367 -8.17 -24.62 -14.20
C ALA A 367 -9.14 -24.76 -15.38
N ASN A 368 -10.42 -24.93 -15.05
CA ASN A 368 -11.51 -24.99 -16.02
C ASN A 368 -12.47 -23.79 -15.89
N GLY A 369 -12.02 -22.74 -15.20
CA GLY A 369 -12.78 -21.51 -15.02
C GLY A 369 -12.82 -20.65 -16.28
N ARG A 370 -13.63 -19.60 -16.24
CA ARG A 370 -13.77 -18.63 -17.34
C ARG A 370 -13.54 -17.22 -16.83
N MET A 371 -12.85 -16.41 -17.64
CA MET A 371 -12.73 -14.97 -17.40
C MET A 371 -13.54 -14.19 -18.43
N VAL A 372 -14.37 -13.27 -17.97
CA VAL A 372 -15.10 -12.34 -18.85
C VAL A 372 -14.19 -11.16 -19.10
N MET A 373 -13.90 -10.89 -20.37
CA MET A 373 -13.01 -9.81 -20.77
C MET A 373 -13.79 -8.54 -21.10
N SER A 374 -13.17 -7.39 -20.85
CA SER A 374 -13.58 -6.09 -21.35
C SER A 374 -13.24 -5.92 -22.84
N ARG A 375 -13.78 -4.87 -23.46
CA ARG A 375 -13.41 -4.48 -24.84
C ARG A 375 -11.93 -4.15 -24.99
N THR A 376 -11.26 -3.77 -23.91
CA THR A 376 -9.84 -3.41 -23.88
C THR A 376 -8.96 -4.58 -23.43
N GLY A 377 -9.45 -5.82 -23.48
CA GLY A 377 -8.67 -7.02 -23.13
C GLY A 377 -8.40 -7.22 -21.63
N ARG A 378 -9.03 -6.44 -20.74
CA ARG A 378 -8.88 -6.61 -19.27
C ARG A 378 -9.91 -7.57 -18.69
N VAL A 379 -9.52 -8.40 -17.72
CA VAL A 379 -10.45 -9.26 -16.96
C VAL A 379 -11.46 -8.38 -16.19
N LYS A 380 -12.74 -8.71 -16.32
CA LYS A 380 -13.86 -8.06 -15.60
C LYS A 380 -14.42 -8.96 -14.50
N ASN A 381 -14.73 -10.21 -14.85
CA ASN A 381 -15.31 -11.19 -13.94
C ASN A 381 -14.50 -12.47 -14.00
N ILE A 382 -14.32 -13.08 -12.83
CA ILE A 382 -13.65 -14.36 -12.65
C ILE A 382 -14.73 -15.38 -12.29
N LEU A 383 -14.89 -16.39 -13.15
CA LEU A 383 -15.86 -17.46 -12.95
C LEU A 383 -15.14 -18.79 -12.76
N THR A 384 -15.58 -19.57 -11.80
CA THR A 384 -15.18 -20.98 -11.62
C THR A 384 -15.78 -21.86 -12.72
N ALA A 385 -15.39 -23.13 -12.74
CA ALA A 385 -15.78 -24.07 -13.80
C ALA A 385 -17.29 -24.34 -13.90
N ASP A 386 -18.00 -24.26 -12.78
CA ASP A 386 -19.45 -24.35 -12.67
C ASP A 386 -20.18 -23.06 -13.07
N GLY A 387 -19.44 -21.99 -13.39
CA GLY A 387 -19.99 -20.69 -13.78
C GLY A 387 -20.24 -19.74 -12.61
N THR A 388 -19.82 -20.07 -11.39
CA THR A 388 -19.96 -19.19 -10.22
C THR A 388 -19.01 -17.99 -10.31
N HIS A 389 -19.54 -16.76 -10.22
CA HIS A 389 -18.73 -15.53 -10.28
C HIS A 389 -18.15 -15.24 -8.89
N ILE A 390 -16.84 -15.40 -8.71
CA ILE A 390 -16.18 -15.29 -7.40
C ILE A 390 -15.57 -13.90 -7.12
N ALA A 391 -15.06 -13.21 -8.13
CA ALA A 391 -14.39 -11.94 -7.94
C ALA A 391 -14.30 -11.10 -9.23
N SER A 392 -13.96 -9.82 -9.05
CA SER A 392 -13.74 -8.87 -10.14
C SER A 392 -12.52 -7.99 -9.86
N PRO A 393 -11.51 -7.94 -10.75
CA PRO A 393 -10.42 -6.99 -10.65
C PRO A 393 -10.93 -5.53 -10.74
N ARG A 394 -10.33 -4.64 -9.96
CA ARG A 394 -10.64 -3.21 -9.94
C ARG A 394 -9.69 -2.46 -10.86
N LEU A 395 -10.25 -1.61 -11.72
CA LEU A 395 -9.47 -0.81 -12.67
C LEU A 395 -8.81 0.42 -12.05
N THR A 396 -9.32 0.90 -10.92
CA THR A 396 -8.91 2.17 -10.30
C THR A 396 -7.61 2.05 -9.50
N ASP A 397 -7.36 0.89 -8.91
CA ASP A 397 -6.26 0.65 -7.97
C ASP A 397 -5.54 -0.69 -8.22
N GLY A 398 -5.92 -1.43 -9.25
CA GLY A 398 -5.41 -2.77 -9.56
C GLY A 398 -5.80 -3.86 -8.55
N GLY A 399 -6.63 -3.54 -7.56
CA GLY A 399 -7.07 -4.49 -6.53
C GLY A 399 -8.08 -5.52 -7.05
N ILE A 400 -8.67 -6.28 -6.13
CA ILE A 400 -9.71 -7.27 -6.43
C ILE A 400 -10.87 -7.16 -5.45
N SER A 401 -12.09 -7.27 -5.96
CA SER A 401 -13.33 -7.25 -5.18
C SER A 401 -14.01 -8.61 -5.24
N LEU A 402 -14.32 -9.17 -4.07
CA LEU A 402 -15.09 -10.40 -3.96
C LEU A 402 -16.57 -10.16 -4.25
N THR A 403 -17.23 -11.18 -4.79
CA THR A 403 -18.69 -11.31 -4.77
C THR A 403 -19.14 -12.06 -3.51
N LEU A 404 -20.44 -12.12 -3.27
CA LEU A 404 -20.99 -12.96 -2.19
C LEU A 404 -20.67 -14.45 -2.42
N GLU A 405 -20.80 -14.95 -3.64
CA GLU A 405 -20.48 -16.34 -3.96
C GLU A 405 -18.97 -16.63 -3.84
N GLY A 406 -18.11 -15.65 -4.15
CA GLY A 406 -16.69 -15.75 -3.85
C GLY A 406 -16.39 -15.80 -2.37
N ALA A 407 -17.15 -15.06 -1.55
CA ALA A 407 -17.02 -15.14 -0.10
C ALA A 407 -17.45 -16.50 0.46
N LYS A 408 -18.54 -17.09 -0.08
CA LYS A 408 -18.96 -18.47 0.25
C LYS A 408 -17.90 -19.49 -0.15
N TRP A 409 -17.41 -19.41 -1.38
CA TRP A 409 -16.33 -20.26 -1.87
C TRP A 409 -15.07 -20.20 -0.99
N LEU A 410 -14.72 -19.01 -0.49
CA LEU A 410 -13.58 -18.83 0.41
C LEU A 410 -13.83 -19.33 1.83
N HIS A 411 -15.08 -19.26 2.32
CA HIS A 411 -15.47 -19.79 3.63
C HIS A 411 -15.41 -21.32 3.67
N ASP A 412 -15.71 -21.98 2.56
CA ASP A 412 -15.64 -23.44 2.41
C ASP A 412 -14.21 -24.00 2.33
N LEU A 413 -13.18 -23.13 2.26
CA LEU A 413 -11.79 -23.57 2.25
C LEU A 413 -11.44 -24.23 3.59
N PRO A 414 -10.65 -25.34 3.57
CA PRO A 414 -10.20 -25.97 4.81
C PRO A 414 -9.53 -24.93 5.71
N SER A 415 -10.05 -24.76 6.93
CA SER A 415 -9.35 -24.03 7.97
C SER A 415 -7.97 -24.64 8.10
N ALA A 416 -6.93 -23.81 8.11
CA ALA A 416 -5.57 -24.27 7.86
C ALA A 416 -4.94 -25.15 8.98
N THR A 417 -5.76 -25.77 9.84
CA THR A 417 -5.39 -26.75 10.86
C THR A 417 -5.10 -28.13 10.28
N GLU A 418 -5.38 -28.34 8.99
CA GLU A 418 -5.28 -29.66 8.35
C GLU A 418 -4.18 -29.78 7.28
N VAL A 419 -3.44 -28.71 6.97
CA VAL A 419 -2.44 -28.75 5.89
C VAL A 419 -1.13 -28.08 6.32
N ASP A 420 -0.14 -28.95 6.55
CA ASP A 420 1.32 -28.80 6.57
C ASP A 420 2.14 -28.72 7.88
N PRO A 421 3.37 -29.28 7.88
CA PRO A 421 4.19 -29.58 9.05
C PRO A 421 4.95 -28.35 9.59
N PRO A 422 5.57 -28.45 10.79
CA PRO A 422 6.35 -27.38 11.38
C PRO A 422 7.57 -27.03 10.52
N GLY A 423 7.74 -25.75 10.14
CA GLY A 423 8.96 -25.24 9.46
C GLY A 423 8.74 -24.26 8.30
N SER A 424 7.51 -23.95 7.91
CA SER A 424 7.23 -22.96 6.87
C SER A 424 7.38 -21.52 7.40
N GLU A 425 8.51 -20.88 7.10
CA GLU A 425 8.65 -19.43 7.25
C GLU A 425 7.81 -18.72 6.18
N GLY A 426 6.64 -18.24 6.58
CA GLY A 426 5.68 -17.54 5.74
C GLY A 426 4.30 -17.60 6.40
N GLY A 427 3.63 -16.46 6.55
CA GLY A 427 2.29 -16.42 7.16
C GLY A 427 1.33 -17.44 6.52
N ARG A 428 0.54 -18.12 7.36
CA ARG A 428 -0.43 -19.16 6.96
C ARG A 428 -1.48 -18.59 6.00
N LEU A 429 -1.29 -18.80 4.69
CA LEU A 429 -2.28 -18.45 3.66
C LEU A 429 -3.51 -19.34 3.86
N SER A 430 -4.59 -18.74 4.35
CA SER A 430 -5.78 -19.45 4.83
C SER A 430 -7.09 -18.80 4.34
N GLY A 431 -6.98 -17.84 3.42
CA GLY A 431 -8.08 -17.01 2.98
C GLY A 431 -8.21 -15.71 3.78
N PRO A 432 -9.29 -14.95 3.51
CA PRO A 432 -9.54 -13.67 4.15
C PRO A 432 -9.87 -13.86 5.64
N ALA A 433 -9.51 -12.88 6.46
CA ALA A 433 -9.78 -12.90 7.89
C ALA A 433 -11.28 -13.08 8.19
N VAL A 434 -11.60 -13.94 9.16
CA VAL A 434 -12.95 -14.17 9.66
C VAL A 434 -13.21 -13.32 10.90
N VAL A 435 -14.41 -12.73 10.95
CA VAL A 435 -14.91 -11.99 12.10
C VAL A 435 -16.23 -12.61 12.55
N HIS A 436 -16.32 -12.97 13.82
CA HIS A 436 -17.57 -13.44 14.41
C HIS A 436 -18.32 -12.28 15.04
N VAL A 437 -19.63 -12.21 14.76
CA VAL A 437 -20.54 -11.23 15.34
C VAL A 437 -21.61 -11.91 16.18
N ASP A 438 -22.20 -11.15 17.09
CA ASP A 438 -23.32 -11.63 17.89
C ASP A 438 -24.62 -11.78 17.08
N GLU A 439 -25.60 -12.44 17.71
CA GLU A 439 -26.91 -12.74 17.13
C GLU A 439 -27.74 -11.46 16.86
N ASP A 440 -27.48 -10.37 17.59
CA ASP A 440 -28.20 -9.10 17.41
C ASP A 440 -27.77 -8.39 16.11
N ALA A 441 -26.51 -8.56 15.68
CA ALA A 441 -26.02 -8.01 14.43
C ALA A 441 -26.46 -8.81 13.20
N GLU A 442 -26.67 -10.12 13.33
CA GLU A 442 -26.88 -11.03 12.20
C GLU A 442 -27.99 -10.57 11.23
N PRO A 443 -29.23 -10.23 11.68
CA PRO A 443 -30.31 -9.81 10.78
C PRO A 443 -29.99 -8.55 9.96
N PHE A 444 -29.06 -7.72 10.44
CA PHE A 444 -28.64 -6.50 9.77
C PHE A 444 -27.53 -6.80 8.76
N VAL A 445 -26.56 -7.65 9.12
CA VAL A 445 -25.48 -8.07 8.21
C VAL A 445 -26.05 -8.79 6.99
N ARG A 446 -27.00 -9.71 7.18
CA ARG A 446 -27.70 -10.40 6.08
C ARG A 446 -28.41 -9.44 5.11
N LYS A 447 -28.80 -8.26 5.59
CA LYS A 447 -29.40 -7.17 4.78
C LYS A 447 -28.37 -6.21 4.18
N GLY A 448 -27.07 -6.50 4.31
CA GLY A 448 -25.98 -5.66 3.82
C GLY A 448 -25.70 -4.42 4.67
N ARG A 449 -26.13 -4.39 5.95
CA ARG A 449 -25.80 -3.28 6.86
C ARG A 449 -24.43 -3.49 7.49
N ASN A 450 -23.74 -2.38 7.76
CA ASN A 450 -22.40 -2.38 8.35
C ASN A 450 -22.37 -2.98 9.75
N VAL A 451 -21.23 -3.60 10.11
CA VAL A 451 -20.96 -4.10 11.46
C VAL A 451 -20.33 -3.00 12.30
N PHE A 452 -20.83 -2.83 13.52
CA PHE A 452 -20.28 -1.92 14.52
C PHE A 452 -19.47 -2.69 15.55
N HIS A 453 -18.43 -2.06 16.11
CA HIS A 453 -17.52 -2.68 17.08
C HIS A 453 -18.22 -3.37 18.26
N GLY A 454 -19.34 -2.81 18.73
CA GLY A 454 -20.08 -3.34 19.87
C GLY A 454 -20.65 -4.75 19.67
N PHE A 455 -20.76 -5.22 18.42
CA PHE A 455 -21.29 -6.54 18.07
C PHE A 455 -20.22 -7.55 17.66
N CYS A 456 -18.95 -7.18 17.64
CA CYS A 456 -17.85 -8.09 17.28
C CYS A 456 -17.47 -8.97 18.48
N LEU A 457 -17.50 -10.28 18.31
CA LEU A 457 -17.15 -11.28 19.33
C LEU A 457 -15.68 -11.71 19.26
N SER A 458 -15.17 -11.89 18.04
CA SER A 458 -13.78 -12.25 17.78
C SER A 458 -13.38 -11.89 16.35
N ALA A 459 -12.07 -11.79 16.10
CA ALA A 459 -11.50 -11.53 14.80
C ALA A 459 -10.18 -12.29 14.63
N ASP A 460 -9.92 -12.81 13.43
CA ASP A 460 -8.63 -13.39 13.09
C ASP A 460 -7.51 -12.36 13.20
N SER A 461 -6.34 -12.80 13.67
CA SER A 461 -5.17 -11.94 13.86
C SER A 461 -4.60 -11.37 12.55
N THR A 462 -5.00 -11.91 11.39
CA THR A 462 -4.64 -11.43 10.05
C THR A 462 -5.54 -10.30 9.55
N LEU A 463 -6.58 -9.93 10.30
CA LEU A 463 -7.47 -8.82 9.94
C LEU A 463 -6.68 -7.51 9.87
N ARG A 464 -6.80 -6.80 8.74
CA ARG A 464 -6.14 -5.51 8.50
C ARG A 464 -7.11 -4.50 7.88
N PRO A 465 -6.94 -3.20 8.16
CA PRO A 465 -7.80 -2.16 7.59
C PRO A 465 -7.69 -2.13 6.06
N GLY A 466 -8.82 -1.93 5.39
CA GLY A 466 -8.90 -1.88 3.93
C GLY A 466 -8.89 -3.24 3.22
N GLN A 467 -8.64 -4.34 3.94
CA GLN A 467 -8.66 -5.69 3.36
C GLN A 467 -10.05 -6.35 3.45
N PRO A 468 -10.39 -7.26 2.51
CA PRO A 468 -11.58 -8.09 2.60
C PRO A 468 -11.59 -9.01 3.83
N CYS A 469 -12.77 -9.22 4.39
CA CYS A 469 -13.01 -10.13 5.51
C CYS A 469 -14.36 -10.85 5.35
N LEU A 470 -14.47 -12.02 5.96
CA LEU A 470 -15.71 -12.79 6.08
C LEU A 470 -16.38 -12.47 7.42
N ILE A 471 -17.70 -12.45 7.42
CA ILE A 471 -18.49 -12.16 8.61
C ILE A 471 -19.32 -13.39 8.90
N CYS A 472 -19.08 -13.99 10.05
CA CYS A 472 -19.78 -15.17 10.53
C CYS A 472 -20.60 -14.84 11.78
N ASN A 473 -21.66 -15.60 12.01
CA ASN A 473 -22.36 -15.54 13.29
C ASN A 473 -21.61 -16.33 14.38
N SER A 474 -22.20 -16.42 15.58
CA SER A 474 -21.65 -17.13 16.73
C SER A 474 -21.46 -18.63 16.49
N SER A 475 -22.23 -19.24 15.57
CA SER A 475 -22.09 -20.66 15.18
C SER A 475 -21.04 -20.92 14.09
N GLY A 476 -20.46 -19.86 13.51
CA GLY A 476 -19.47 -19.96 12.44
C GLY A 476 -20.07 -20.02 11.02
N GLU A 477 -21.39 -19.85 10.89
CA GLU A 477 -22.05 -19.72 9.59
C GLU A 477 -21.71 -18.37 8.94
N LEU A 478 -21.37 -18.37 7.65
CA LEU A 478 -21.15 -17.15 6.89
C LEU A 478 -22.48 -16.40 6.69
N ILE A 479 -22.52 -15.15 7.15
CA ILE A 479 -23.70 -14.28 7.04
C ILE A 479 -23.47 -13.08 6.12
N GLY A 480 -22.22 -12.82 5.73
CA GLY A 480 -21.87 -11.76 4.78
C GLY A 480 -20.37 -11.57 4.63
N HIS A 481 -19.98 -10.58 3.84
CA HIS A 481 -18.57 -10.21 3.68
C HIS A 481 -18.41 -8.69 3.58
N GLY A 482 -17.21 -8.20 3.87
CA GLY A 482 -16.99 -6.76 3.93
C GLY A 482 -15.53 -6.37 3.78
N ILE A 483 -15.29 -5.08 3.97
CA ILE A 483 -13.94 -4.50 4.06
C ILE A 483 -13.75 -4.00 5.50
N SER A 484 -12.71 -4.49 6.17
CA SER A 484 -12.40 -4.05 7.52
C SER A 484 -12.01 -2.57 7.52
N ARG A 485 -12.37 -1.86 8.59
CA ARG A 485 -11.92 -0.48 8.85
C ARG A 485 -10.77 -0.39 9.83
N VAL A 486 -10.43 -1.52 10.43
CA VAL A 486 -9.55 -1.64 11.59
C VAL A 486 -8.74 -2.93 11.52
N ASP A 487 -7.71 -3.04 12.34
CA ASP A 487 -7.07 -4.34 12.61
C ASP A 487 -7.82 -5.16 13.66
N ALA A 488 -7.33 -6.36 13.97
CA ALA A 488 -7.93 -7.26 14.95
C ALA A 488 -7.95 -6.69 16.38
N ASN A 489 -6.89 -5.99 16.79
CA ASN A 489 -6.78 -5.42 18.14
C ASN A 489 -7.77 -4.27 18.32
N GLU A 490 -7.79 -3.36 17.35
CA GLU A 490 -8.74 -2.25 17.27
C GLU A 490 -10.20 -2.76 17.21
N MET A 491 -10.46 -3.82 16.45
CA MET A 491 -11.79 -4.42 16.36
C MET A 491 -12.33 -4.79 17.74
N MET A 492 -11.50 -5.43 18.57
CA MET A 492 -11.89 -5.92 19.90
C MET A 492 -11.86 -4.84 20.99
N ALA A 493 -11.03 -3.81 20.82
CA ALA A 493 -10.86 -2.74 21.80
C ALA A 493 -11.97 -1.69 21.76
N PHE A 494 -12.36 -1.24 20.57
CA PHE A 494 -13.39 -0.21 20.42
C PHE A 494 -14.79 -0.75 20.77
N ARG A 495 -15.70 0.18 21.13
CA ARG A 495 -17.12 -0.12 21.44
C ARG A 495 -18.13 0.61 20.57
N LYS A 496 -17.68 1.62 19.82
CA LYS A 496 -18.50 2.47 18.95
C LYS A 496 -17.79 2.68 17.62
N GLY A 497 -18.56 3.01 16.59
CA GLY A 497 -18.04 3.18 15.23
C GLY A 497 -18.21 1.92 14.38
N ILE A 498 -18.00 2.09 13.07
CA ILE A 498 -18.12 1.03 12.08
C ILE A 498 -16.82 0.23 12.06
N ALA A 499 -16.89 -1.05 12.41
CA ALA A 499 -15.76 -1.98 12.35
C ALA A 499 -15.58 -2.55 10.93
N ILE A 500 -16.69 -2.92 10.28
CA ILE A 500 -16.68 -3.49 8.92
C ILE A 500 -17.69 -2.77 8.04
N ARG A 501 -17.23 -2.33 6.86
CA ARG A 501 -18.13 -1.89 5.79
C ARG A 501 -18.57 -3.10 4.98
N VAL A 502 -19.82 -3.52 5.18
CA VAL A 502 -20.39 -4.70 4.52
C VAL A 502 -20.54 -4.41 3.03
N ARG A 503 -20.19 -5.40 2.21
CA ARG A 503 -20.31 -5.37 0.74
C ARG A 503 -21.56 -6.10 0.28
N ASP A 504 -21.79 -7.29 0.83
CA ASP A 504 -23.01 -8.05 0.60
C ASP A 504 -23.29 -9.00 1.78
N GLY A 505 -24.56 -9.38 1.94
CA GLY A 505 -25.06 -10.25 3.00
C GLY A 505 -25.74 -11.50 2.47
N VAL A 506 -25.57 -12.62 3.17
CA VAL A 506 -26.27 -13.88 2.86
C VAL A 506 -27.71 -13.74 3.33
N ARG A 507 -28.63 -13.53 2.39
CA ARG A 507 -30.05 -13.39 2.69
C ARG A 507 -30.65 -14.74 3.07
N ASP A 508 -31.53 -14.73 4.06
CA ASP A 508 -32.42 -15.85 4.31
C ASP A 508 -33.37 -15.98 3.11
N GLU A 509 -33.55 -17.21 2.61
CA GLU A 509 -34.45 -17.51 1.49
C GLU A 509 -35.92 -17.20 1.79
#